data_AF-Q2NJ55-F1
#
_entry.id   AF-Q2NJ55-F1
#
_cell.length_a   1.000
_cell.length_b   1.000
_cell.length_c   1.000
_cell.angle_alpha   90.00
_cell.angle_beta   90.00
_cell.angle_gamma   90.00
#
_symmetry.space_group_name_H-M   'P 1'
#
loop_
_entity.id
_entity.type
_entity.pdbx_description
1 polymer ?
#
loop_
_entity_poly.entity_id
_entity_poly.type
_entity_poly.pdbx_seq_one_letter_code
_entity_poly.pdbx_strand_id
1 'polypeptide(L)'
;MSNKMTCPNKLFIPQHYFPCVLQIPFGLFQKKGIKALIFDLDNTLIECNKNILDEQIKTFLTNLSLVFKIVILSNASKKRLHKVLKKDFTFIYLNFLNKKPSPKAFQKACQLLNLEPIQMLMIGDQLQTDIKGANQAGFCSLLVKPLNRLQESAFTKFNRFYREKKFLTNLKKQDYHLWKEKFQDFEEK
;
A
#
# COMPACT_ATOMS: atom_id res chain seq x y z
N MET A 1 -15.78 2.27 37.15
CA MET A 1 -15.18 2.91 35.96
C MET A 1 -15.19 1.93 34.81
N SER A 2 -16.12 2.06 33.86
CA SER A 2 -16.18 1.17 32.69
C SER A 2 -14.94 1.41 31.83
N ASN A 3 -14.06 0.43 31.71
CA ASN A 3 -13.05 0.39 30.65
C ASN A 3 -13.81 0.34 29.32
N LYS A 4 -14.08 1.50 28.71
CA LYS A 4 -14.52 1.56 27.33
C LYS A 4 -13.38 0.98 26.51
N MET A 5 -13.50 -0.29 26.10
CA MET A 5 -12.65 -0.88 25.08
C MET A 5 -12.75 0.02 23.86
N THR A 6 -11.73 0.86 23.66
CA THR A 6 -11.65 1.74 22.50
C THR A 6 -11.51 0.84 21.27
N CYS A 7 -12.47 0.93 20.35
CA CYS A 7 -12.43 0.18 19.11
C CYS A 7 -11.10 0.46 18.38
N PRO A 8 -10.47 -0.56 17.78
CA PRO A 8 -9.22 -0.38 17.05
C PRO A 8 -9.40 0.66 15.94
N ASN A 9 -8.36 1.46 15.71
CA ASN A 9 -8.41 2.51 14.69
C ASN A 9 -8.57 1.88 13.30
N LYS A 10 -9.82 1.87 12.80
CA LYS A 10 -10.22 1.22 11.55
C LYS A 10 -9.43 1.68 10.34
N LEU A 11 -8.83 2.87 10.38
CA LEU A 11 -8.03 3.38 9.28
C LEU A 11 -6.78 2.54 9.01
N PHE A 12 -6.24 1.82 10.00
CA PHE A 12 -5.07 0.95 9.79
C PHE A 12 -5.44 -0.48 9.37
N ILE A 13 -6.74 -0.81 9.29
CA ILE A 13 -7.21 -2.13 8.90
C ILE A 13 -7.38 -2.16 7.38
N PRO A 14 -6.64 -3.01 6.66
CA PRO A 14 -6.83 -3.14 5.22
C PRO A 14 -8.12 -3.89 4.92
N GLN A 15 -8.77 -3.58 3.79
CA GLN A 15 -9.92 -4.38 3.34
C GLN A 15 -9.46 -5.76 2.87
N HIS A 16 -8.27 -5.82 2.26
CA HIS A 16 -7.71 -7.05 1.70
C HIS A 16 -6.24 -7.24 2.10
N TYR A 17 -5.82 -8.50 2.23
CA TYR A 17 -4.43 -8.87 2.44
C TYR A 17 -4.06 -10.01 1.49
N PHE A 18 -2.87 -9.93 0.87
CA PHE A 18 -2.26 -11.02 0.11
C PHE A 18 -0.77 -11.08 0.39
N PRO A 19 -0.13 -12.26 0.42
CA PRO A 19 1.29 -12.37 0.73
C PRO A 19 2.20 -11.59 -0.23
N CYS A 20 1.88 -11.58 -1.53
CA CYS A 20 2.62 -10.80 -2.53
C CYS A 20 1.71 -10.28 -3.66
N VAL A 21 2.19 -9.28 -4.39
CA VAL A 21 1.43 -8.63 -5.48
C VAL A 21 1.03 -9.59 -6.60
N LEU A 22 1.85 -10.61 -6.86
CA LEU A 22 1.63 -11.60 -7.92
C LEU A 22 0.48 -12.58 -7.61
N GLN A 23 0.11 -12.72 -6.34
CA GLN A 23 -0.95 -13.61 -5.88
C GLN A 23 -2.32 -12.93 -5.77
N ILE A 24 -2.40 -11.63 -6.08
CA ILE A 24 -3.66 -10.89 -5.98
C ILE A 24 -4.59 -11.31 -7.13
N PRO A 25 -5.84 -11.74 -6.85
CA PRO A 25 -6.81 -12.12 -7.88
C PRO A 25 -7.50 -10.88 -8.48
N PHE A 26 -6.78 -10.11 -9.29
CA PHE A 26 -7.26 -8.82 -9.82
C PHE A 26 -8.61 -8.89 -10.55
N GLY A 27 -8.96 -10.01 -11.18
CA GLY A 27 -10.26 -10.20 -11.81
C GLY A 27 -11.45 -10.05 -10.85
N LEU A 28 -11.27 -10.35 -9.56
CA LEU A 28 -12.30 -10.11 -8.54
C LEU A 28 -12.51 -8.62 -8.27
N PHE A 29 -11.43 -7.84 -8.29
CA PHE A 29 -11.48 -6.40 -8.09
C PHE A 29 -12.08 -5.68 -9.31
N GLN A 30 -11.75 -6.15 -10.53
CA GLN A 30 -12.40 -5.68 -11.76
C GLN A 30 -13.91 -5.85 -11.69
N LYS A 31 -14.39 -7.06 -11.33
CA LYS A 31 -15.82 -7.36 -11.17
C LYS A 31 -16.51 -6.49 -10.11
N LYS A 32 -15.76 -6.04 -9.10
CA LYS A 32 -16.22 -5.10 -8.06
C LYS A 32 -16.18 -3.63 -8.50
N GLY A 33 -15.85 -3.34 -9.76
CA GLY A 33 -15.85 -1.98 -10.31
C GLY A 33 -14.55 -1.19 -10.08
N ILE A 34 -13.48 -1.84 -9.62
CA ILE A 34 -12.15 -1.21 -9.60
C ILE A 34 -11.68 -1.03 -11.05
N LYS A 35 -11.29 0.20 -11.37
CA LYS A 35 -10.80 0.61 -12.70
C LYS A 35 -9.32 0.93 -12.72
N ALA A 36 -8.74 1.19 -11.54
CA ALA A 36 -7.35 1.58 -11.43
C ALA A 36 -6.64 0.95 -10.23
N LEU A 37 -5.38 0.60 -10.46
CA LEU A 37 -4.48 0.00 -9.47
C LEU A 37 -3.40 1.02 -9.14
N ILE A 38 -3.30 1.34 -7.86
CA ILE A 38 -2.36 2.33 -7.32
C ILE A 38 -1.35 1.59 -6.48
N PHE A 39 -0.12 1.44 -6.97
CA PHE A 39 0.91 0.67 -6.29
C PHE A 39 1.87 1.60 -5.53
N ASP A 40 2.26 1.20 -4.32
CA ASP A 40 3.53 1.66 -3.77
C ASP A 40 4.71 1.03 -4.54
N LEU A 41 5.89 1.65 -4.43
CA LEU A 41 7.11 1.16 -5.07
C LEU A 41 7.94 0.28 -4.12
N ASP A 42 8.35 0.84 -2.99
CA ASP A 42 9.43 0.31 -2.18
C ASP A 42 8.92 -0.73 -1.20
N ASN A 43 9.51 -1.92 -1.24
CA ASN A 43 9.02 -3.11 -0.55
C ASN A 43 7.64 -3.61 -0.98
N THR A 44 7.07 -3.04 -2.04
CA THR A 44 5.84 -3.53 -2.68
C THR A 44 6.15 -4.13 -4.06
N LEU A 45 6.75 -3.35 -4.97
CA LEU A 45 7.13 -3.80 -6.31
C LEU A 45 8.62 -4.12 -6.45
N ILE A 46 9.46 -3.49 -5.61
CA ILE A 46 10.91 -3.63 -5.63
C ILE A 46 11.49 -3.46 -4.22
N GLU A 47 12.54 -4.20 -3.87
CA GLU A 47 13.27 -3.97 -2.61
C GLU A 47 13.92 -2.57 -2.57
N CYS A 48 14.01 -1.98 -1.37
CA CYS A 48 14.53 -0.62 -1.20
C CYS A 48 15.99 -0.42 -1.68
N ASN A 49 16.81 -1.47 -1.68
CA ASN A 49 18.21 -1.44 -2.10
C ASN A 49 18.41 -1.63 -3.60
N LYS A 50 17.41 -2.21 -4.30
CA LYS A 50 17.44 -2.43 -5.74
C LYS A 50 17.05 -1.15 -6.48
N ASN A 51 17.56 -1.03 -7.71
CA ASN A 51 17.33 0.11 -8.59
C ASN A 51 16.79 -0.28 -9.97
N ILE A 52 16.61 -1.58 -10.22
CA ILE A 52 16.10 -2.13 -11.46
C ILE A 52 14.90 -2.99 -11.08
N LEU A 53 13.77 -2.75 -11.74
CA LEU A 53 12.57 -3.54 -11.56
C LEU A 53 12.75 -4.89 -12.26
N ASP A 54 12.41 -5.98 -11.58
CA ASP A 54 12.54 -7.33 -12.13
C ASP A 54 11.61 -7.51 -13.35
N GLU A 55 12.08 -8.22 -14.38
CA GLU A 55 11.31 -8.41 -15.64
C GLU A 55 9.96 -9.09 -15.41
N GLN A 56 9.88 -9.97 -14.40
CA GLN A 56 8.61 -10.58 -13.98
C GLN A 56 7.60 -9.52 -13.52
N ILE A 57 8.04 -8.54 -12.71
CA ILE A 57 7.17 -7.46 -12.23
C ILE A 57 6.79 -6.53 -13.37
N LYS A 58 7.71 -6.22 -14.28
CA LYS A 58 7.39 -5.42 -15.46
C LYS A 58 6.32 -6.08 -16.32
N THR A 59 6.51 -7.36 -16.64
CA THR A 59 5.57 -8.15 -17.44
C THR A 59 4.20 -8.23 -16.76
N PHE A 60 4.20 -8.46 -15.45
CA PHE A 60 2.98 -8.45 -14.63
C PHE A 60 2.23 -7.12 -14.70
N LEU A 61 2.92 -5.98 -14.52
CA LEU A 61 2.30 -4.65 -14.61
C LEU A 61 1.80 -4.34 -16.04
N THR A 62 2.56 -4.72 -17.07
CA THR A 62 2.15 -4.57 -18.47
C THR A 62 0.89 -5.38 -18.78
N ASN A 63 0.78 -6.61 -18.27
CA ASN A 63 -0.42 -7.42 -18.47
C ASN A 63 -1.64 -6.82 -17.75
N LEU A 64 -1.45 -6.29 -16.55
CA LEU A 64 -2.51 -5.61 -15.82
C LEU A 64 -2.94 -4.30 -16.49
N SER A 65 -2.04 -3.60 -17.19
CA SER A 65 -2.36 -2.33 -17.85
C SER A 65 -3.30 -2.48 -19.04
N LEU A 66 -3.45 -3.70 -19.58
CA LEU A 66 -4.45 -4.04 -20.59
C LEU A 66 -5.89 -3.93 -20.07
N VAL A 67 -6.07 -4.00 -18.75
CA VAL A 67 -7.40 -4.05 -18.09
C VAL A 67 -7.62 -2.88 -17.14
N PHE A 68 -6.56 -2.41 -16.47
CA PHE A 68 -6.63 -1.36 -15.46
C PHE A 68 -5.75 -0.17 -15.84
N LYS A 69 -6.16 1.03 -15.38
CA LYS A 69 -5.19 2.14 -15.31
C LYS A 69 -4.22 1.87 -14.16
N ILE A 70 -2.92 1.99 -14.41
CA ILE A 70 -1.88 1.76 -13.39
C ILE A 70 -1.15 3.05 -13.08
N VAL A 71 -1.00 3.36 -11.79
CA VAL A 71 -0.20 4.50 -11.31
C VAL A 71 0.64 4.07 -10.13
N ILE A 72 1.92 4.43 -10.15
CA ILE A 72 2.79 4.30 -8.98
C ILE A 72 2.67 5.54 -8.10
N LEU A 73 2.30 5.34 -6.83
CA LEU A 73 2.18 6.37 -5.81
C LEU A 73 3.13 6.04 -4.67
N SER A 74 4.32 6.65 -4.68
CA SER A 74 5.38 6.36 -3.69
C SER A 74 5.88 7.60 -2.96
N ASN A 75 6.29 7.41 -1.71
CA ASN A 75 7.02 8.41 -0.92
C ASN A 75 8.52 8.46 -1.27
N ALA A 76 8.98 7.63 -2.22
CA ALA A 76 10.35 7.64 -2.72
C ALA A 76 10.72 8.99 -3.35
N SER A 77 12.02 9.29 -3.38
CA SER A 77 12.51 10.51 -4.01
C SER A 77 12.28 10.50 -5.53
N LYS A 78 12.14 11.69 -6.14
CA LYS A 78 12.04 11.85 -7.60
C LYS A 78 13.15 11.10 -8.34
N LYS A 79 14.38 11.18 -7.81
CA LYS A 79 15.56 10.48 -8.35
C LYS A 79 15.37 8.97 -8.35
N ARG A 80 14.84 8.39 -7.26
CA ARG A 80 14.57 6.95 -7.17
C ARG A 80 13.48 6.51 -8.14
N LEU A 81 12.37 7.26 -8.21
CA LEU A 81 11.27 6.99 -9.16
C LEU A 81 11.76 6.96 -10.61
N HIS A 82 12.49 7.99 -11.05
CA HIS A 82 13.04 8.01 -12.41
C HIS A 82 14.07 6.90 -12.66
N LYS A 83 14.89 6.58 -11.66
CA LYS A 83 15.91 5.53 -11.81
C LYS A 83 15.28 4.15 -12.01
N VAL A 84 14.24 3.84 -11.24
CA VAL A 84 13.58 2.52 -11.24
C VAL A 84 12.55 2.38 -12.36
N LEU A 85 11.65 3.36 -12.50
CA LEU A 85 10.50 3.28 -13.41
C LEU A 85 10.79 3.82 -14.81
N LYS A 86 11.83 4.64 -14.95
CA LYS A 86 12.23 5.27 -16.22
C LYS A 86 11.03 5.94 -16.90
N LYS A 87 10.68 5.50 -18.11
CA LYS A 87 9.52 5.95 -18.91
C LYS A 87 8.45 4.86 -19.04
N ASP A 88 8.63 3.73 -18.36
CA ASP A 88 7.85 2.52 -18.61
C ASP A 88 6.50 2.56 -17.89
N PHE A 89 6.40 3.33 -16.80
CA PHE A 89 5.21 3.38 -15.95
C PHE A 89 4.84 4.80 -15.56
N THR A 90 3.53 5.05 -15.45
CA THR A 90 3.00 6.31 -14.92
C THR A 90 3.19 6.37 -13.41
N PHE A 91 3.70 7.49 -12.90
CA PHE A 91 3.89 7.70 -11.47
C PHE A 91 3.60 9.14 -11.06
N ILE A 92 3.28 9.34 -9.79
CA ILE A 92 3.02 10.65 -9.20
C ILE A 92 4.19 11.06 -8.32
N TYR A 93 4.72 12.25 -8.56
CA TYR A 93 5.69 12.86 -7.66
C TYR A 93 5.00 13.44 -6.42
N LEU A 94 5.40 12.93 -5.26
CA LEU A 94 4.97 13.44 -3.96
C LEU A 94 6.04 14.37 -3.40
N ASN A 95 5.64 15.60 -3.10
CA ASN A 95 6.49 16.53 -2.38
C ASN A 95 6.35 16.30 -0.86
N PHE A 96 7.26 16.88 -0.08
CA PHE A 96 7.33 16.68 1.37
C PHE A 96 6.00 16.99 2.10
N LEU A 97 5.26 18.00 1.63
CA LEU A 97 4.00 18.44 2.21
C LEU A 97 2.80 17.53 1.86
N ASN A 98 2.88 16.78 0.76
CA ASN A 98 1.78 15.95 0.25
C ASN A 98 2.21 14.50 0.01
N LYS A 99 3.00 13.95 0.94
CA LYS A 99 3.37 12.53 0.95
C LYS A 99 2.31 11.69 1.65
N LYS A 100 2.23 10.39 1.34
CA LYS A 100 1.37 9.44 2.07
C LYS A 100 1.74 9.47 3.56
N PRO A 101 0.76 9.49 4.49
CA PRO A 101 -0.67 9.20 4.30
C PRO A 101 -1.58 10.40 4.01
N SER A 102 -1.05 11.57 3.63
CA SER A 102 -1.90 12.73 3.33
C SER A 102 -2.93 12.39 2.24
N PRO A 103 -4.24 12.62 2.45
CA PRO A 103 -5.27 12.38 1.43
C PRO A 103 -5.00 13.14 0.11
N LYS A 104 -4.30 14.27 0.18
CA LYS A 104 -3.87 15.05 -1.00
C LYS A 104 -2.97 14.24 -1.94
N ALA A 105 -2.20 13.28 -1.43
CA ALA A 105 -1.40 12.39 -2.26
C ALA A 105 -2.29 11.49 -3.14
N PHE A 106 -3.38 10.96 -2.57
CA PHE A 106 -4.33 10.07 -3.22
C PHE A 106 -5.26 10.82 -4.17
N GLN A 107 -5.71 12.03 -3.78
CA GLN A 107 -6.50 12.91 -4.64
C GLN A 107 -5.82 13.22 -5.98
N LYS A 108 -4.48 13.33 -6.00
CA LYS A 108 -3.73 13.48 -7.25
C LYS A 108 -3.94 12.29 -8.20
N ALA A 109 -4.08 11.08 -7.69
CA ALA A 109 -4.36 9.90 -8.52
C ALA A 109 -5.80 9.93 -9.07
N CYS A 110 -6.78 10.34 -8.26
CA CYS A 110 -8.15 10.58 -8.72
C CYS A 110 -8.18 11.62 -9.85
N GLN A 111 -7.53 12.76 -9.66
CA GLN A 111 -7.46 13.84 -10.66
C GLN A 111 -6.77 13.38 -11.94
N LEU A 112 -5.62 12.71 -11.83
CA LEU A 112 -4.87 12.22 -12.98
C LEU A 112 -5.68 11.25 -13.84
N LEU A 113 -6.46 10.38 -13.20
CA LEU A 113 -7.19 9.32 -13.90
C LEU A 113 -8.64 9.67 -14.22
N ASN A 114 -9.14 10.80 -13.69
CA ASN A 114 -10.54 11.20 -13.68
C ASN A 114 -11.46 10.06 -13.18
N LEU A 115 -11.18 9.59 -11.97
CA LEU A 115 -11.88 8.47 -11.34
C LEU A 115 -12.17 8.77 -9.86
N GLU A 116 -13.27 8.23 -9.37
CA GLU A 116 -13.66 8.34 -7.97
C GLU A 116 -12.82 7.42 -7.07
N PRO A 117 -12.59 7.77 -5.78
CA PRO A 117 -11.84 6.95 -4.84
C PRO A 117 -12.27 5.49 -4.77
N ILE A 118 -13.57 5.23 -4.83
CA ILE A 118 -14.14 3.87 -4.76
C ILE A 118 -13.76 2.98 -5.96
N GLN A 119 -13.31 3.58 -7.06
CA GLN A 119 -12.86 2.88 -8.27
C GLN A 119 -11.35 2.56 -8.22
N MET A 120 -10.68 2.90 -7.12
CA MET A 120 -9.22 2.77 -6.95
C MET A 120 -8.88 1.71 -5.91
N LEU A 121 -7.88 0.88 -6.23
CA LEU A 121 -7.27 -0.06 -5.30
C LEU A 121 -5.85 0.39 -4.98
N MET A 122 -5.61 0.82 -3.74
CA MET A 122 -4.25 1.06 -3.22
C MET A 122 -3.63 -0.25 -2.76
N ILE A 123 -2.43 -0.54 -3.25
CA ILE A 123 -1.67 -1.76 -2.98
C ILE A 123 -0.31 -1.35 -2.41
N GLY A 124 -0.02 -1.73 -1.18
CA GLY A 124 1.22 -1.36 -0.51
C GLY A 124 1.52 -2.21 0.71
N ASP A 125 2.69 -2.02 1.32
CA ASP A 125 3.23 -2.84 2.40
C ASP A 125 3.24 -2.12 3.76
N GLN A 126 2.83 -0.85 3.81
CA GLN A 126 2.84 -0.05 5.03
C GLN A 126 1.45 0.33 5.52
N LEU A 127 1.12 -0.09 6.74
CA LEU A 127 -0.15 0.28 7.39
C LEU A 127 -0.32 1.80 7.53
N GLN A 128 0.78 2.49 7.83
CA GLN A 128 0.76 3.91 8.18
C GLN A 128 0.62 4.82 6.97
N THR A 129 1.19 4.48 5.82
CA THR A 129 1.19 5.33 4.63
C THR A 129 0.15 4.87 3.62
N ASP A 130 0.12 3.58 3.32
CA ASP A 130 -0.68 3.05 2.21
C ASP A 130 -2.09 2.76 2.69
N ILE A 131 -2.23 1.93 3.73
CA ILE A 131 -3.54 1.50 4.24
C ILE A 131 -4.29 2.65 4.89
N LYS A 132 -3.66 3.32 5.87
CA LYS A 132 -4.27 4.50 6.50
C LYS A 132 -4.58 5.59 5.49
N GLY A 133 -3.65 5.89 4.58
CA GLY A 133 -3.84 6.93 3.58
C GLY A 133 -4.99 6.62 2.63
N ALA A 134 -5.05 5.39 2.11
CA ALA A 134 -6.11 4.92 1.23
C ALA A 134 -7.47 4.95 1.93
N ASN A 135 -7.56 4.41 3.15
CA ASN A 135 -8.79 4.41 3.94
C ASN A 135 -9.28 5.83 4.26
N GLN A 136 -8.36 6.75 4.57
CA GLN A 136 -8.70 8.16 4.79
C GLN A 136 -9.17 8.85 3.51
N ALA A 137 -8.68 8.43 2.34
CA ALA A 137 -9.05 8.99 1.04
C ALA A 137 -10.28 8.29 0.40
N GLY A 138 -10.83 7.23 1.01
CA GLY A 138 -11.97 6.47 0.48
C GLY A 138 -11.59 5.43 -0.59
N PHE A 139 -10.32 5.06 -0.71
CA PHE A 139 -9.84 4.04 -1.63
C PHE A 139 -10.08 2.66 -1.04
N CYS A 140 -10.24 1.64 -1.90
CA CYS A 140 -10.06 0.26 -1.45
C CYS A 140 -8.57 0.04 -1.14
N SER A 141 -8.23 -0.53 0.01
CA SER A 141 -6.86 -0.76 0.44
C SER A 141 -6.54 -2.25 0.54
N LEU A 142 -5.38 -2.62 0.01
CA LEU A 142 -4.85 -3.97 -0.02
C LEU A 142 -3.41 -3.95 0.52
N LEU A 143 -3.21 -4.68 1.61
CA LEU A 143 -1.91 -4.85 2.22
C LEU A 143 -1.18 -6.05 1.61
N VAL A 144 0.09 -5.88 1.30
CA VAL A 144 1.00 -6.99 0.97
C VAL A 144 2.12 -7.13 2.00
N LYS A 145 2.75 -8.30 2.05
CA LYS A 145 3.94 -8.48 2.89
C LYS A 145 5.11 -7.70 2.26
N PRO A 146 5.89 -6.94 3.05
CA PRO A 146 7.06 -6.23 2.53
C PRO A 146 8.10 -7.20 1.99
N LEU A 147 8.65 -6.91 0.81
CA LEU A 147 9.68 -7.75 0.17
C LEU A 147 10.93 -7.92 1.05
N ASN A 148 11.41 -6.84 1.68
CA ASN A 148 12.58 -6.91 2.56
C ASN A 148 12.56 -5.83 3.67
N ARG A 149 12.19 -6.22 4.89
CA ARG A 149 12.16 -5.31 6.05
C ARG A 149 13.57 -4.89 6.54
N LEU A 150 14.61 -5.67 6.25
CA LEU A 150 15.96 -5.43 6.79
C LEU A 150 16.65 -4.24 6.12
N GLN A 151 16.31 -3.95 4.87
CA GLN A 151 16.98 -2.92 4.06
C GLN A 151 16.23 -1.60 4.02
N GLU A 152 15.23 -1.44 4.89
CA GLU A 152 14.47 -0.22 5.02
C GLU A 152 15.27 0.93 5.65
N SER A 153 14.86 2.16 5.34
CA SER A 153 15.38 3.35 5.99
C SER A 153 15.15 3.30 7.51
N ALA A 154 16.06 3.93 8.28
CA ALA A 154 15.93 3.99 9.74
C ALA A 154 14.58 4.59 10.19
N PHE A 155 14.07 5.59 9.44
CA PHE A 155 12.76 6.18 9.69
C PHE A 155 11.60 5.19 9.48
N THR A 156 11.65 4.40 8.40
CA THR A 156 10.65 3.36 8.15
C THR A 156 10.69 2.30 9.24
N LYS A 157 11.89 1.81 9.62
CA LYS A 157 12.08 0.86 10.72
C LYS A 157 11.52 1.38 12.04
N PHE A 158 11.76 2.66 12.35
CA PHE A 158 11.18 3.32 13.52
C PHE A 158 9.64 3.29 13.46
N ASN A 159 9.03 3.71 12.36
CA ASN A 159 7.57 3.70 12.24
C ASN A 159 6.97 2.29 12.40
N ARG A 160 7.62 1.26 11.83
CA ARG A 160 7.20 -0.12 12.00
C ARG A 160 7.31 -0.58 13.45
N PHE A 161 8.46 -0.32 14.09
CA PHE A 161 8.69 -0.73 15.47
C PHE A 161 7.78 -0.03 16.48
N TYR A 162 7.50 1.26 16.31
CA TYR A 162 6.72 2.01 17.29
C TYR A 162 5.23 2.05 16.97
N ARG A 163 4.84 2.41 15.75
CA ARG A 163 3.43 2.70 15.42
C ARG A 163 2.70 1.45 14.96
N GLU A 164 3.26 0.72 14.01
CA GLU A 164 2.69 -0.54 13.48
C GLU A 164 2.64 -1.59 14.58
N LYS A 165 3.76 -1.88 15.26
CA LYS A 165 3.80 -2.87 16.35
C LYS A 165 2.83 -2.53 17.48
N LYS A 166 2.71 -1.26 17.88
CA LYS A 166 1.76 -0.83 18.91
C LYS A 166 0.32 -1.05 18.46
N PHE A 167 -0.01 -0.71 17.21
CA PHE A 167 -1.32 -0.97 16.63
C PHE A 167 -1.65 -2.47 16.62
N LEU A 168 -0.75 -3.31 16.09
CA LEU A 168 -0.95 -4.76 15.98
C LEU A 168 -1.06 -5.43 17.35
N THR A 169 -0.20 -5.06 18.30
CA THR A 169 -0.26 -5.58 19.68
C THR A 169 -1.58 -5.23 20.36
N ASN A 170 -2.07 -4.00 20.16
CA ASN A 170 -3.35 -3.57 20.72
C ASN A 170 -4.52 -4.27 20.04
N LEU A 171 -4.51 -4.38 18.71
CA LEU A 171 -5.54 -5.08 17.95
C LEU A 171 -5.62 -6.55 18.37
N LYS A 172 -4.49 -7.24 18.49
CA LYS A 172 -4.43 -8.64 18.92
C LYS A 172 -5.06 -8.87 20.30
N LYS A 173 -4.96 -7.88 21.20
CA LYS A 173 -5.58 -7.92 22.54
C LYS A 173 -7.08 -7.61 22.52
N GLN A 174 -7.51 -6.72 21.62
CA GLN A 174 -8.90 -6.24 21.55
C GLN A 174 -9.79 -7.13 20.68
N ASP A 175 -9.26 -7.62 19.56
CA ASP A 175 -9.95 -8.43 18.57
C ASP A 175 -8.95 -9.40 17.91
N TYR A 176 -8.74 -10.54 18.58
CA TYR A 176 -7.82 -11.57 18.12
C TYR A 176 -8.25 -12.19 16.78
N HIS A 177 -9.55 -12.32 16.52
CA HIS A 177 -10.06 -12.93 15.29
C HIS A 177 -9.74 -12.05 14.08
N LEU A 178 -10.03 -10.76 14.15
CA LEU A 178 -9.68 -9.81 13.11
C LEU A 178 -8.17 -9.72 12.92
N TRP A 179 -7.40 -9.70 14.02
CA TRP A 179 -5.94 -9.75 13.95
C TRP A 179 -5.46 -11.00 13.21
N LYS A 180 -5.99 -12.17 13.56
CA LYS A 180 -5.61 -13.44 12.98
C LYS A 180 -5.90 -13.48 11.49
N GLU A 181 -7.08 -13.05 11.08
CA GLU A 181 -7.51 -13.03 9.67
C GLU A 181 -6.67 -12.09 8.80
N LYS A 182 -6.32 -10.89 9.30
CA LYS A 182 -5.70 -9.84 8.48
C LYS A 182 -4.19 -9.72 8.62
N PHE A 183 -3.63 -10.17 9.75
CA PHE A 183 -2.26 -9.80 10.14
C PHE A 183 -1.38 -10.94 10.64
N GLN A 184 -1.92 -12.15 10.88
CA GLN A 184 -1.09 -13.27 11.33
C GLN A 184 0.08 -13.52 10.36
N ASP A 185 -0.24 -13.81 9.09
CA ASP A 185 0.75 -14.06 8.03
C ASP A 185 1.64 -12.83 7.74
N PHE A 186 1.10 -11.63 7.97
CA PHE A 186 1.84 -10.38 7.80
C PHE A 186 2.95 -10.19 8.84
N GLU A 187 2.71 -10.62 10.09
CA GLU A 187 3.69 -10.54 11.19
C GLU A 187 4.64 -11.74 11.26
N GLU A 188 4.24 -12.90 10.74
CA GLU A 188 5.10 -14.07 10.67
C GLU A 188 6.30 -13.82 9.72
N LYS A 189 7.48 -14.33 10.09
CA LYS A 189 8.74 -14.10 9.37
C LYS A 189 8.77 -14.86 8.06
#